data_AF-A0A4R1N3X0-F1
#
_entry.id   AF-A0A4R1N3X0-F1
#
_cell.length_a   1.000
_cell.length_b   1.000
_cell.length_c   1.000
_cell.angle_alpha   90.00
_cell.angle_beta   90.00
_cell.angle_gamma   90.00
#
_symmetry.space_group_name_H-M   'P 1'
#
loop_
_entity.id
_entity.type
_entity.pdbx_description
1 polymer ?
#
loop_
_entity_poly.entity_id
_entity_poly.type
_entity_poly.pdbx_seq_one_letter_code
_entity_poly.pdbx_strand_id
1 'polypeptide(L)'
;MSKKDAVKEKQAKAPKAARKKATRNARPPRGSLFLISTFLVASAVLRVGIGASEAIAREEGPLDSPMAAMSAPQTCEQPEDMRALMAAFDEREKRIAKKEEEIRNRMQALSVADAEVSRKLAALEEAEGKLRSVIAMAETAADDDVSRLTRVYETMKPKNVAALFEEMDPEFAAGFIARMNPDSAAGVMAGLSPHAAYSISVVLAGRNANVPTE
;
A
#
# COMPACT_ATOMS: atom_id res chain seq x y z
N MET A 1 41.58 -52.20 14.07
CA MET A 1 40.68 -53.38 14.12
C MET A 1 39.31 -52.88 14.57
N SER A 2 38.21 -52.91 13.81
CA SER A 2 37.54 -53.95 13.03
C SER A 2 36.17 -54.19 13.69
N LYS A 3 35.11 -54.10 12.87
CA LYS A 3 33.71 -54.53 13.11
C LYS A 3 32.89 -53.64 14.05
N LYS A 4 31.58 -53.42 13.87
CA LYS A 4 30.57 -53.75 12.85
C LYS A 4 29.27 -53.09 13.34
N ASP A 5 28.42 -52.68 12.41
CA ASP A 5 26.96 -52.82 12.37
C ASP A 5 26.15 -52.61 13.68
N ALA A 6 25.21 -51.66 13.65
CA ALA A 6 23.78 -52.02 13.65
C ALA A 6 22.84 -50.80 13.71
N VAL A 7 22.01 -50.72 12.68
CA VAL A 7 20.72 -50.02 12.61
C VAL A 7 19.81 -50.40 13.79
N LYS A 8 19.10 -49.40 14.38
CA LYS A 8 17.80 -49.68 15.00
C LYS A 8 16.86 -48.46 15.04
N GLU A 9 15.92 -48.52 14.13
CA GLU A 9 14.59 -47.90 14.15
C GLU A 9 13.89 -48.07 15.51
N LYS A 10 13.28 -46.99 16.03
CA LYS A 10 12.20 -47.08 17.04
C LYS A 10 11.33 -45.82 17.09
N GLN A 11 10.24 -45.92 16.32
CA GLN A 11 8.84 -45.72 16.73
C GLN A 11 8.45 -44.52 17.62
N ALA A 12 7.50 -43.78 17.05
CA ALA A 12 6.62 -42.79 17.66
C ALA A 12 5.92 -43.27 18.93
N LYS A 13 5.75 -42.35 19.89
CA LYS A 13 4.81 -42.50 21.00
C LYS A 13 4.26 -41.13 21.42
N ALA A 14 2.97 -40.91 21.16
CA ALA A 14 2.20 -39.83 21.77
C ALA A 14 1.92 -40.15 23.26
N PRO A 15 1.62 -39.10 24.06
CA PRO A 15 0.45 -39.21 24.92
C PRO A 15 -0.48 -37.98 24.87
N LYS A 16 -1.79 -38.31 24.92
CA LYS A 16 -2.97 -37.50 25.31
C LYS A 16 -2.80 -37.02 26.77
N ALA A 17 -3.48 -36.06 27.40
CA ALA A 17 -4.67 -35.20 27.26
C ALA A 17 -4.40 -33.98 28.22
N ALA A 18 -5.13 -32.87 28.36
CA ALA A 18 -6.57 -32.70 28.56
C ALA A 18 -6.97 -31.20 28.64
N ARG A 19 -8.11 -30.87 28.01
CA ARG A 19 -9.19 -29.92 28.36
C ARG A 19 -8.90 -28.70 29.29
N LYS A 20 -9.40 -27.52 28.87
CA LYS A 20 -10.73 -26.98 29.28
C LYS A 20 -11.16 -25.74 28.46
N LYS A 21 -12.47 -25.66 28.20
CA LYS A 21 -13.24 -24.63 27.45
C LYS A 21 -13.59 -23.43 28.34
N ALA A 22 -13.84 -22.26 27.75
CA ALA A 22 -15.00 -21.40 28.09
C ALA A 22 -15.24 -20.28 27.05
N THR A 23 -16.27 -20.45 26.22
CA THR A 23 -16.93 -19.40 25.44
C THR A 23 -17.85 -18.58 26.36
N ARG A 24 -17.64 -17.27 26.49
CA ARG A 24 -18.57 -16.38 27.21
C ARG A 24 -19.63 -15.85 26.24
N ASN A 25 -20.76 -16.55 26.20
CA ASN A 25 -21.99 -16.05 25.59
C ASN A 25 -22.67 -15.10 26.59
N ALA A 26 -22.66 -13.79 26.31
CA ALA A 26 -23.40 -12.81 27.10
C ALA A 26 -24.90 -12.95 26.79
N ARG A 27 -25.70 -13.31 27.80
CA ARG A 27 -27.16 -13.29 27.71
C ARG A 27 -27.64 -11.85 27.96
N PRO A 28 -28.58 -11.30 27.17
CA PRO A 28 -29.15 -9.99 27.49
C PRO A 28 -29.98 -10.07 28.79
N PRO A 29 -29.99 -9.02 29.63
CA PRO A 29 -30.76 -9.02 30.86
C PRO A 29 -32.26 -8.99 30.53
N ARG A 30 -32.99 -9.96 31.08
CA ARG A 30 -34.45 -10.14 30.92
C ARG A 30 -35.32 -8.95 31.40
N GLY A 31 -34.72 -7.88 31.91
CA GLY A 31 -35.41 -6.68 32.40
C GLY A 31 -35.84 -5.70 31.30
N SER A 32 -35.12 -5.63 30.17
CA SER A 32 -35.48 -4.70 29.09
C SER A 32 -36.77 -5.10 28.36
N LEU A 33 -37.01 -6.40 28.22
CA LEU A 33 -38.25 -6.93 27.63
C LEU A 33 -39.49 -6.58 28.47
N PHE A 34 -39.38 -6.62 29.80
CA PHE A 34 -40.45 -6.19 30.69
C PHE A 34 -40.71 -4.69 30.61
N LEU A 35 -39.65 -3.87 30.52
CA LEU A 35 -39.78 -2.41 30.35
C LEU A 35 -40.42 -2.04 29.01
N ILE A 36 -40.07 -2.71 27.92
CA ILE A 36 -40.69 -2.46 26.61
C ILE A 36 -42.16 -2.89 26.62
N SER A 37 -42.47 -4.02 27.25
CA SER A 37 -43.86 -4.53 27.37
C SER A 37 -44.75 -3.57 28.16
N THR A 38 -44.28 -3.05 29.30
CA THR A 38 -45.07 -2.09 30.10
C THR A 38 -45.27 -0.78 29.34
N PHE A 39 -44.25 -0.30 28.62
CA PHE A 39 -44.35 0.92 27.83
C PHE A 39 -45.33 0.77 26.64
N LEU A 40 -45.36 -0.40 25.99
CA LEU A 40 -46.31 -0.68 24.92
C LEU A 40 -47.75 -0.79 25.43
N VAL A 41 -47.98 -1.42 26.58
CA VAL A 41 -49.32 -1.50 27.18
C VAL A 41 -49.79 -0.11 27.62
N ALA A 42 -48.93 0.70 28.23
CA ALA A 42 -49.26 2.08 28.58
C ALA A 42 -49.60 2.93 27.33
N SER A 43 -48.86 2.75 26.24
CA SER A 43 -49.13 3.40 24.94
C SER A 43 -50.48 2.94 24.32
N ALA A 44 -50.80 1.65 24.43
CA ALA A 44 -52.09 1.11 23.98
C ALA A 44 -53.26 1.70 24.78
N VAL A 45 -53.12 1.80 26.11
CA VAL A 45 -54.14 2.42 26.98
C VAL A 45 -54.32 3.90 26.66
N LEU A 46 -53.24 4.65 26.43
CA LEU A 46 -53.31 6.06 26.03
C LEU A 46 -53.99 6.23 24.65
N ARG A 47 -53.69 5.38 23.67
CA ARG A 47 -54.34 5.43 22.35
C ARG A 47 -55.81 5.05 22.41
N VAL A 48 -56.19 4.07 23.22
CA VAL A 48 -57.61 3.69 23.39
C VAL A 48 -58.35 4.75 24.20
N GLY A 49 -57.74 5.32 25.24
CA GLY A 49 -58.36 6.38 26.04
C GLY A 49 -58.56 7.70 25.29
N ILE A 50 -57.68 8.04 24.35
CA ILE A 50 -57.75 9.30 23.58
C ILE A 50 -58.42 9.11 22.21
N GLY A 51 -58.36 7.90 21.61
CA GLY A 51 -58.83 7.63 20.25
C GLY A 51 -60.07 6.74 20.11
N ALA A 52 -60.58 6.12 21.19
CA ALA A 52 -61.80 5.30 21.11
C ALA A 52 -63.11 6.10 21.18
N SER A 53 -63.07 7.39 21.50
CA SER A 53 -64.26 8.26 21.48
C SER A 53 -64.77 8.53 20.06
N GLU A 54 -63.90 8.53 19.05
CA GLU A 54 -64.28 8.80 17.66
C GLU A 54 -64.86 7.58 16.93
N ALA A 55 -64.61 6.36 17.41
CA ALA A 55 -65.10 5.13 16.80
C ALA A 55 -66.47 4.67 17.33
N ILE A 56 -66.89 5.14 18.51
CA ILE A 56 -68.20 4.82 19.12
C ILE A 56 -69.28 5.85 18.72
N ALA A 57 -68.88 7.02 18.20
CA ALA A 57 -69.78 8.10 17.75
C ALA A 57 -70.20 8.00 16.26
N ARG A 58 -70.11 6.81 15.65
CA ARG A 58 -70.55 6.52 14.26
C ARG A 58 -71.71 5.52 14.20
N GLU A 59 -72.68 5.71 15.06
CA GLU A 59 -74.05 5.26 14.85
C GLU A 59 -74.90 6.31 15.53
N GLU A 60 -75.65 7.11 14.75
CA GLU A 60 -76.86 7.89 15.09
C GLU A 60 -76.95 9.13 14.16
N GLY A 61 -77.84 9.03 13.15
CA GLY A 61 -78.61 10.18 12.63
C GLY A 61 -77.97 11.09 11.56
N PRO A 62 -78.62 11.27 10.38
CA PRO A 62 -78.26 12.33 9.45
C PRO A 62 -78.83 13.65 9.98
N LEU A 63 -77.98 14.49 10.54
CA LEU A 63 -78.31 15.90 10.80
C LEU A 63 -77.45 16.78 9.90
N ASP A 64 -78.13 17.40 8.95
CA ASP A 64 -77.65 18.49 8.10
C ASP A 64 -76.88 19.51 8.93
N SER A 65 -75.58 19.58 8.69
CA SER A 65 -74.73 20.64 9.22
C SER A 65 -74.63 21.74 8.15
N PRO A 66 -74.96 23.01 8.45
CA PRO A 66 -75.01 24.10 7.47
C PRO A 66 -73.62 24.57 6.99
N MET A 67 -72.56 23.79 7.23
CA MET A 67 -71.19 24.11 6.81
C MET A 67 -70.89 23.74 5.35
N ALA A 68 -71.83 23.11 4.63
CA ALA A 68 -71.66 22.77 3.21
C ALA A 68 -71.90 23.95 2.24
N ALA A 69 -72.35 25.11 2.73
CA ALA A 69 -72.71 26.27 1.89
C ALA A 69 -71.59 27.32 1.71
N MET A 70 -70.34 27.01 2.09
CA MET A 70 -69.16 27.83 1.76
C MET A 70 -68.10 26.96 1.09
N SER A 71 -68.38 26.55 -0.14
CA SER A 71 -67.36 25.96 -1.03
C SER A 71 -67.53 26.55 -2.43
N ALA A 72 -67.38 27.87 -2.53
CA ALA A 72 -66.93 28.46 -3.77
C ALA A 72 -65.44 28.13 -3.91
N PRO A 73 -64.95 27.67 -5.08
CA PRO A 73 -63.53 27.52 -5.30
C PRO A 73 -62.90 28.91 -5.23
N GLN A 74 -62.28 29.22 -4.08
CA GLN A 74 -61.37 30.35 -3.96
C GLN A 74 -60.18 30.00 -4.85
N THR A 75 -60.12 30.57 -6.05
CA THR A 75 -58.91 30.57 -6.87
C THR A 75 -57.88 31.38 -6.09
N CYS A 76 -57.01 30.70 -5.35
CA CYS A 76 -55.83 31.29 -4.75
C CYS A 76 -54.84 31.62 -5.86
N GLU A 77 -55.06 32.72 -6.57
CA GLU A 77 -53.99 33.31 -7.37
C GLU A 77 -52.89 33.75 -6.39
N GLN A 78 -51.75 33.06 -6.43
CA GLN A 78 -50.60 33.44 -5.62
C GLN A 78 -50.22 34.89 -5.96
N PRO A 79 -49.96 35.73 -4.94
CA PRO A 79 -49.42 37.07 -5.15
C PRO A 79 -48.19 37.01 -6.06
N GLU A 80 -48.10 37.92 -7.03
CA GLU A 80 -47.03 37.96 -8.04
C GLU A 80 -45.62 37.89 -7.41
N ASP A 81 -45.43 38.50 -6.24
CA ASP A 81 -44.18 38.47 -5.47
C ASP A 81 -43.78 37.06 -5.02
N MET A 82 -44.75 36.23 -4.63
CA MET A 82 -44.49 34.84 -4.24
C MET A 82 -44.07 34.00 -5.45
N ARG A 83 -44.71 34.23 -6.60
CA ARG A 83 -44.37 33.53 -7.84
C ARG A 83 -42.97 33.89 -8.33
N ALA A 84 -42.59 35.16 -8.24
CA ALA A 84 -41.25 35.63 -8.58
C ALA A 84 -40.18 35.03 -7.65
N LEU A 85 -40.45 34.93 -6.35
CA LEU A 85 -39.54 34.32 -5.39
C LEU A 85 -39.35 32.82 -5.65
N MET A 86 -40.43 32.08 -5.94
CA MET A 86 -40.35 30.66 -6.28
C MET A 86 -39.54 30.44 -7.57
N ALA A 87 -39.76 31.26 -8.59
CA ALA A 87 -38.97 31.20 -9.83
C ALA A 87 -37.47 31.43 -9.58
N ALA A 88 -37.11 32.37 -8.68
CA ALA A 88 -35.71 32.60 -8.30
C ALA A 88 -35.10 31.42 -7.54
N PHE A 89 -35.87 30.72 -6.69
CA PHE A 89 -35.41 29.50 -6.04
C PHE A 89 -35.22 28.35 -7.02
N ASP A 90 -36.15 28.15 -7.96
CA ASP A 90 -36.03 27.14 -9.01
C ASP A 90 -34.79 27.37 -9.88
N GLU A 91 -34.51 28.62 -10.25
CA GLU A 91 -33.30 28.96 -11.01
C GLU A 91 -32.02 28.67 -10.20
N ARG A 92 -32.03 29.02 -8.91
CA ARG A 92 -30.91 28.72 -8.02
C ARG A 92 -30.71 27.22 -7.85
N GLU A 93 -31.77 26.45 -7.69
CA GLU A 93 -31.72 24.98 -7.55
C GLU A 93 -31.16 24.34 -8.82
N LYS A 94 -31.65 24.75 -10.00
CA LYS A 94 -31.10 24.29 -11.30
C LYS A 94 -29.60 24.57 -11.42
N ARG A 95 -29.15 25.75 -11.01
CA ARG A 95 -27.73 26.12 -11.03
C ARG A 95 -26.90 25.28 -10.06
N ILE A 96 -27.42 25.00 -8.87
CA ILE A 96 -26.75 24.14 -7.88
C ILE A 96 -26.68 22.70 -8.41
N ALA A 97 -27.79 22.15 -8.88
CA ALA A 97 -27.86 20.80 -9.44
C ALA A 97 -26.84 20.59 -10.58
N LYS A 98 -26.71 21.57 -11.48
CA LYS A 98 -25.69 21.55 -12.55
C LYS A 98 -24.26 21.52 -11.99
N LYS A 99 -23.94 22.36 -11.00
CA LYS A 99 -22.62 22.38 -10.38
C LYS A 99 -22.31 21.08 -9.64
N GLU A 100 -23.29 20.52 -8.95
CA GLU A 100 -23.11 19.24 -8.27
C GLU A 100 -22.84 18.10 -9.25
N GLU A 101 -23.51 18.10 -10.40
CA GLU A 101 -23.24 17.14 -11.47
C GLU A 101 -21.82 17.29 -12.02
N GLU A 102 -21.38 18.52 -12.32
CA GLU A 102 -20.02 18.81 -12.77
C GLU A 102 -18.97 18.35 -11.74
N ILE A 103 -19.20 18.60 -10.45
CA ILE A 103 -18.30 18.16 -9.37
C ILE A 103 -18.28 16.63 -9.26
N ARG A 104 -19.44 15.95 -9.32
CA ARG A 104 -19.51 14.48 -9.31
C ARG A 104 -18.73 13.88 -10.47
N ASN A 105 -18.92 14.40 -11.67
CA ASN A 105 -18.21 13.95 -12.87
C ASN A 105 -16.70 14.15 -12.73
N ARG A 106 -16.26 15.30 -12.20
CA ARG A 106 -14.84 15.57 -11.96
C ARG A 106 -14.24 14.66 -10.89
N MET A 107 -14.95 14.39 -9.79
CA MET A 107 -14.48 13.48 -8.74
C MET A 107 -14.32 12.06 -9.27
N GLN A 108 -15.24 11.58 -10.09
CA GLN A 108 -15.12 10.27 -10.71
C GLN A 108 -13.94 10.20 -11.68
N ALA A 109 -13.74 11.22 -12.51
CA ALA A 109 -12.59 11.30 -13.42
C ALA A 109 -11.26 11.32 -12.64
N LEU A 110 -11.18 12.09 -11.55
CA LEU A 110 -10.00 12.15 -10.70
C LEU A 110 -9.73 10.80 -9.99
N SER A 111 -10.78 10.12 -9.51
CA SER A 111 -10.62 8.81 -8.88
C SER A 111 -10.05 7.75 -9.84
N VAL A 112 -10.48 7.77 -11.10
CA VAL A 112 -9.93 6.88 -12.14
C VAL A 112 -8.47 7.23 -12.41
N ALA A 113 -8.15 8.52 -12.58
CA ALA A 113 -6.79 8.98 -12.81
C ALA A 113 -5.85 8.62 -11.65
N ASP A 114 -6.29 8.79 -10.41
CA ASP A 114 -5.50 8.48 -9.21
C ASP A 114 -5.20 6.97 -9.10
N ALA A 115 -6.19 6.12 -9.42
CA ALA A 115 -5.99 4.68 -9.49
C ALA A 115 -4.99 4.28 -10.59
N GLU A 116 -5.05 4.91 -11.77
CA GLU A 116 -4.09 4.67 -12.85
C GLU A 116 -2.68 5.14 -12.49
N VAL A 117 -2.54 6.32 -11.87
CA VAL A 117 -1.25 6.85 -11.41
C VAL A 117 -0.64 5.93 -10.36
N SER A 118 -1.42 5.53 -9.36
CA SER A 118 -0.97 4.60 -8.32
C SER A 118 -0.50 3.27 -8.91
N ARG A 119 -1.23 2.72 -9.90
CA ARG A 119 -0.82 1.50 -10.61
C ARG A 119 0.50 1.69 -11.37
N LYS A 120 0.67 2.82 -12.06
CA LYS A 120 1.89 3.13 -12.80
C LYS A 120 3.09 3.33 -11.88
N LEU A 121 2.91 4.00 -10.74
CA LEU A 121 3.97 4.17 -9.75
C LEU A 121 4.42 2.83 -9.17
N ALA A 122 3.48 1.96 -8.77
CA ALA A 122 3.82 0.63 -8.28
C ALA A 122 4.58 -0.20 -9.34
N ALA A 123 4.18 -0.12 -10.61
CA ALA A 123 4.89 -0.79 -11.70
C ALA A 123 6.30 -0.22 -11.94
N LEU A 124 6.48 1.09 -11.79
CA LEU A 124 7.79 1.75 -11.90
C LEU A 124 8.71 1.36 -10.75
N GLU A 125 8.22 1.33 -9.52
CA GLU A 125 8.99 0.88 -8.34
C GLU A 125 9.43 -0.58 -8.50
N GLU A 126 8.55 -1.45 -8.97
CA GLU A 126 8.89 -2.85 -9.25
C GLU A 126 9.94 -2.96 -10.36
N ALA A 127 9.79 -2.20 -11.45
CA ALA A 127 10.75 -2.17 -12.55
C ALA A 127 12.12 -1.64 -12.11
N GLU A 128 12.15 -0.57 -11.30
CA GLU A 128 13.38 -0.03 -10.72
C GLU A 128 14.05 -1.04 -9.80
N GLY A 129 13.29 -1.72 -8.94
CA GLY A 129 13.81 -2.78 -8.06
C GLY A 129 14.43 -3.93 -8.86
N LYS A 130 13.76 -4.39 -9.92
CA LYS A 130 14.31 -5.42 -10.84
C LYS A 130 15.58 -4.94 -11.53
N LEU A 131 15.59 -3.70 -12.03
CA LEU A 131 16.75 -3.13 -12.70
C LEU A 131 17.96 -3.06 -11.75
N ARG A 132 17.77 -2.53 -10.53
CA ARG A 132 18.81 -2.50 -9.50
C ARG A 132 19.34 -3.89 -9.19
N SER A 133 18.46 -4.89 -9.08
CA SER A 133 18.88 -6.28 -8.87
C SER A 133 19.70 -6.84 -10.02
N VAL A 134 19.30 -6.58 -11.28
CA VAL A 134 20.03 -7.06 -12.46
C VAL A 134 21.41 -6.40 -12.56
N ILE A 135 21.49 -5.08 -12.31
CA ILE A 135 22.76 -4.36 -12.27
C ILE A 135 23.66 -4.94 -11.18
N ALA A 136 23.16 -5.11 -9.95
CA ALA A 136 23.95 -5.67 -8.86
C ALA A 136 24.45 -7.10 -9.16
N MET A 137 23.61 -7.94 -9.78
CA MET A 137 24.01 -9.28 -10.22
C MET A 137 25.09 -9.24 -11.31
N ALA A 138 24.97 -8.32 -12.28
CA ALA A 138 25.96 -8.17 -13.34
C ALA A 138 27.30 -7.64 -12.79
N GLU A 139 27.28 -6.65 -11.89
CA GLU A 139 28.47 -6.13 -11.22
C GLU A 139 29.16 -7.21 -10.37
N THR A 140 28.39 -7.96 -9.58
CA THR A 140 28.95 -9.05 -8.74
C THR A 140 29.60 -10.14 -9.60
N ALA A 141 28.94 -10.56 -10.70
CA ALA A 141 29.49 -11.59 -11.57
C ALA A 141 30.79 -11.12 -12.25
N ALA A 142 30.83 -9.88 -12.74
CA ALA A 142 32.04 -9.32 -13.34
C ALA A 142 33.17 -9.16 -12.31
N ASP A 143 32.83 -8.72 -11.09
CA ASP A 143 33.80 -8.57 -10.00
C ASP A 143 34.36 -9.91 -9.54
N ASP A 144 33.54 -10.96 -9.43
CA ASP A 144 33.98 -12.31 -9.06
C ASP A 144 35.01 -12.88 -10.05
N ASP A 145 34.76 -12.70 -11.35
CA ASP A 145 35.68 -13.16 -12.40
C ASP A 145 37.01 -12.42 -12.35
N VAL A 146 36.98 -11.08 -12.19
CA VAL A 146 38.19 -10.27 -12.03
C VAL A 146 38.94 -10.66 -10.75
N SER A 147 38.24 -10.82 -9.62
CA SER A 147 38.85 -11.24 -8.35
C SER A 147 39.51 -12.62 -8.46
N ARG A 148 38.92 -13.56 -9.20
CA ARG A 148 39.55 -14.85 -9.45
C ARG A 148 40.84 -14.72 -10.26
N LEU A 149 40.85 -13.88 -11.30
CA LEU A 149 42.06 -13.61 -12.08
C LEU A 149 43.13 -12.90 -11.24
N THR A 150 42.76 -11.93 -10.40
CA THR A 150 43.69 -11.28 -9.46
C THR A 150 44.37 -12.31 -8.56
N ARG A 151 43.62 -13.25 -7.98
CA ARG A 151 44.18 -14.32 -7.15
C ARG A 151 45.17 -15.21 -7.91
N VAL A 152 44.90 -15.49 -9.18
CA VAL A 152 45.84 -16.26 -10.01
C VAL A 152 47.16 -15.51 -10.13
N TYR A 153 47.14 -14.21 -10.40
CA TYR A 153 48.36 -13.39 -10.44
C TYR A 153 49.04 -13.27 -9.07
N GLU A 154 48.29 -13.19 -7.97
CA GLU A 154 48.86 -13.15 -6.61
C GLU A 154 49.67 -14.41 -6.26
N THR A 155 49.27 -15.57 -6.80
CA THR A 155 50.00 -16.83 -6.55
C THR A 155 51.24 -17.00 -7.43
N MET A 156 51.43 -16.15 -8.43
CA MET A 156 52.61 -16.20 -9.29
C MET A 156 53.80 -15.46 -8.67
N LYS A 157 55.01 -15.72 -9.20
CA LYS A 157 56.20 -14.97 -8.80
C LYS A 157 56.05 -13.51 -9.19
N PRO A 158 56.26 -12.53 -8.29
CA PRO A 158 56.03 -11.12 -8.58
C PRO A 158 56.80 -10.61 -9.81
N LYS A 159 58.02 -11.10 -10.03
CA LYS A 159 58.83 -10.77 -11.20
C LYS A 159 58.19 -11.19 -12.54
N ASN A 160 57.49 -12.32 -12.57
CA ASN A 160 56.82 -12.79 -13.79
C ASN A 160 55.55 -11.99 -14.05
N VAL A 161 54.83 -11.60 -13.00
CA VAL A 161 53.63 -10.77 -13.09
C VAL A 161 54.00 -9.36 -13.53
N ALA A 162 55.08 -8.79 -12.98
CA ALA A 162 55.58 -7.47 -13.36
C ALA A 162 55.86 -7.39 -14.87
N ALA A 163 56.58 -8.37 -15.43
CA ALA A 163 56.83 -8.43 -16.88
C ALA A 163 55.54 -8.49 -17.71
N LEU A 164 54.49 -9.15 -17.19
CA LEU A 164 53.19 -9.22 -17.86
C LEU A 164 52.42 -7.89 -17.78
N PHE A 165 52.56 -7.17 -16.66
CA PHE A 165 51.88 -5.89 -16.40
C PHE A 165 52.55 -4.73 -17.16
N GLU A 166 53.84 -4.85 -17.53
CA GLU A 166 54.50 -3.87 -18.40
C GLU A 166 53.96 -3.88 -19.84
N GLU A 167 53.55 -5.05 -20.33
CA GLU A 167 52.94 -5.20 -21.66
C GLU A 167 51.43 -4.89 -21.67
N MET A 168 50.87 -4.65 -20.50
CA MET A 168 49.44 -4.45 -20.30
C MET A 168 49.08 -2.96 -20.31
N ASP A 169 47.83 -2.65 -20.66
CA ASP A 169 47.32 -1.29 -20.54
C ASP A 169 47.39 -0.79 -19.07
N PRO A 170 47.95 0.41 -18.81
CA PRO A 170 48.10 0.94 -17.46
C PRO A 170 46.80 1.09 -16.67
N GLU A 171 45.66 1.35 -17.33
CA GLU A 171 44.36 1.47 -16.66
C GLU A 171 43.88 0.10 -16.15
N PHE A 172 44.06 -0.93 -16.97
CA PHE A 172 43.71 -2.30 -16.61
C PHE A 172 44.61 -2.82 -15.49
N ALA A 173 45.94 -2.63 -15.60
CA ALA A 173 46.91 -3.03 -14.59
C ALA A 173 46.65 -2.35 -13.23
N ALA A 174 46.29 -1.06 -13.22
CA ALA A 174 45.89 -0.34 -12.01
C ALA A 174 44.65 -0.95 -11.33
N GLY A 175 43.71 -1.47 -12.12
CA GLY A 175 42.55 -2.19 -11.63
C GLY A 175 42.91 -3.45 -10.82
N PHE A 176 43.85 -4.26 -11.33
CA PHE A 176 44.34 -5.45 -10.62
C PHE A 176 45.12 -5.10 -9.35
N ILE A 177 46.07 -4.16 -9.45
CA ILE A 177 46.88 -3.72 -8.30
C ILE A 177 45.98 -3.20 -7.16
N ALA A 178 44.90 -2.48 -7.49
CA ALA A 178 43.96 -1.95 -6.49
C ALA A 178 43.19 -3.04 -5.71
N ARG A 179 42.96 -4.20 -6.34
CA ARG A 179 42.19 -5.32 -5.77
C ARG A 179 43.10 -6.41 -5.18
N MET A 180 44.40 -6.31 -5.40
CA MET A 180 45.41 -7.27 -4.97
C MET A 180 45.76 -7.07 -3.48
N ASN A 181 46.18 -8.13 -2.80
CA ASN A 181 46.77 -8.05 -1.46
C ASN A 181 47.99 -7.09 -1.47
N PRO A 182 48.10 -6.15 -0.52
CA PRO A 182 49.20 -5.19 -0.44
C PRO A 182 50.61 -5.78 -0.59
N ASP A 183 50.87 -6.96 -0.02
CA ASP A 183 52.19 -7.59 -0.10
C ASP A 183 52.54 -8.04 -1.52
N SER A 184 51.58 -8.69 -2.21
CA SER A 184 51.74 -9.11 -3.60
C SER A 184 51.83 -7.90 -4.52
N ALA A 185 51.01 -6.87 -4.30
CA ALA A 185 51.04 -5.62 -5.05
C ALA A 185 52.41 -4.93 -4.92
N ALA A 186 52.96 -4.82 -3.70
CA ALA A 186 54.29 -4.26 -3.47
C ALA A 186 55.38 -5.05 -4.20
N GLY A 187 55.30 -6.39 -4.16
CA GLY A 187 56.23 -7.26 -4.88
C GLY A 187 56.18 -7.07 -6.39
N VAL A 188 54.99 -6.87 -6.97
CA VAL A 188 54.82 -6.60 -8.40
C VAL A 188 55.36 -5.23 -8.74
N MET A 189 55.00 -4.19 -7.98
CA MET A 189 55.46 -2.81 -8.21
C MET A 189 56.98 -2.69 -8.11
N ALA A 190 57.63 -3.45 -7.24
CA ALA A 190 59.09 -3.51 -7.13
C ALA A 190 59.77 -4.17 -8.35
N GLY A 191 59.03 -4.99 -9.10
CA GLY A 191 59.52 -5.66 -10.30
C GLY A 191 59.30 -4.87 -11.60
N LEU A 192 58.53 -3.77 -11.55
CA LEU A 192 58.23 -2.93 -12.72
C LEU A 192 59.35 -1.93 -13.00
N SER A 193 59.45 -1.49 -14.25
CA SER A 193 60.22 -0.31 -14.63
C SER A 193 59.64 0.97 -13.99
N PRO A 194 60.48 1.98 -13.71
CA PRO A 194 60.02 3.24 -13.11
C PRO A 194 58.91 3.93 -13.90
N HIS A 195 58.94 3.81 -15.24
CA HIS A 195 57.92 4.41 -16.10
C HIS A 195 56.57 3.70 -15.96
N ALA A 196 56.54 2.36 -16.01
CA ALA A 196 55.31 1.57 -15.85
C ALA A 196 54.72 1.72 -14.44
N ALA A 197 55.56 1.73 -13.40
CA ALA A 197 55.11 1.95 -12.02
C ALA A 197 54.46 3.34 -11.85
N TYR A 198 55.02 4.37 -12.48
CA TYR A 198 54.47 5.73 -12.47
C TYR A 198 53.12 5.79 -13.19
N SER A 199 53.02 5.26 -14.42
CA SER A 199 51.78 5.32 -15.20
C SER A 199 50.62 4.64 -14.48
N ILE A 200 50.83 3.43 -13.96
CA ILE A 200 49.83 2.69 -13.18
C ILE A 200 49.42 3.46 -11.91
N SER A 201 50.38 4.07 -11.20
CA SER A 201 50.11 4.83 -9.97
C SER A 201 49.27 6.08 -10.23
N VAL A 202 49.50 6.77 -11.35
CA VAL A 202 48.70 7.94 -11.75
C VAL A 202 47.25 7.53 -12.04
N VAL A 203 47.04 6.45 -12.79
CA VAL A 203 45.67 5.97 -13.06
C VAL A 203 44.97 5.52 -11.77
N LEU A 204 45.69 4.81 -10.90
CA LEU A 204 45.15 4.35 -9.63
C LEU A 204 44.70 5.52 -8.74
N ALA A 205 45.50 6.60 -8.68
CA ALA A 205 45.16 7.81 -7.94
C ALA A 205 44.01 8.60 -8.59
N GLY A 206 43.92 8.62 -9.92
CA GLY A 206 42.90 9.35 -10.68
C GLY A 206 41.51 8.69 -10.70
N ARG A 207 41.41 7.39 -10.36
CA ARG A 207 40.19 6.59 -10.55
C ARG A 207 38.97 7.07 -9.76
N ASN A 208 39.18 7.77 -8.64
CA ASN A 208 38.12 8.35 -7.81
C ASN A 208 37.88 9.85 -8.08
N ALA A 209 38.67 10.48 -8.94
CA ALA A 209 38.56 11.91 -9.22
C ALA A 209 37.37 12.26 -10.14
N ASN A 210 36.83 11.27 -10.87
CA ASN A 210 35.73 11.44 -11.83
C ASN A 210 34.35 11.02 -11.30
N VAL A 211 34.21 10.76 -9.99
CA VAL A 211 32.89 10.45 -9.42
C VAL A 211 32.07 11.74 -9.36
N PRO A 212 30.89 11.82 -10.00
CA PRO A 212 30.03 12.99 -9.88
C PRO A 212 29.65 13.21 -8.40
N THR A 213 30.11 14.33 -7.83
CA THR A 213 29.57 14.85 -6.57
C THR A 213 28.29 15.61 -6.90
N GLU A 214 27.21 15.25 -6.19
CA GLU A 214 25.89 15.88 -6.33
C GLU A 214 25.91 17.42 -6.30
#